data_AF-A0A560UP97-F1
#
_entry.id   AF-A0A560UP97-F1
#
_cell.length_a   1.000
_cell.length_b   1.000
_cell.length_c   1.000
_cell.angle_alpha   90.00
_cell.angle_beta   90.00
_cell.angle_gamma   90.00
#
_symmetry.space_group_name_H-M   'P 1'
#
loop_
_entity.id
_entity.type
_entity.pdbx_description
1 polymer ?
#
loop_
_entity_poly.entity_id
_entity_poly.type
_entity_poly.pdbx_seq_one_letter_code
_entity_poly.pdbx_strand_id
1 'polypeptide(L)'
;MANRPQQLELPPPRTYSRTEFTALRARVKGLPVATIARLYFDPEEHEVLDVERLLRTMRDDLVSIALREGSSVLVEHLQASIRKYGEPRLSPVSLQMIELAAGSWAKAAPAAHHTVARWFRPLVAQRLAEVEVRTVGELVAYCNRRGGAWWRSVPRIGVGRARTVVDWLRRHAETIGQTVDADVDGVDPLLAAPETRVALRRDQLVPIHRLVVPHDLAGARGLNRAPAFPYISAAHDLDAVFAYLHRYDGQAATQRAYWRELERFVLWCVLERGRPMSSILVDDCEAYKAFLANPSEAFRGPPASRASGRWRPFALTPLSLDSQRYAIRTLRAAFDWLVKVRYLAGNPWVAVADPKPVKRATKLQVQRALPIDVWTRVRAELADRAEGFGPQGPDWRVARALVLLMGDAGLRIEEAVTAERGGLQWWPAEDEIPATWMLRLVGKGNKERIVPLTEDTVEALREHWQDRGLDLDAPGAAADGLPLVAPTVVPPTPAGREKYGVTDTGQVTRIAGYTPRAARRVVTRALGRLLEQLPDLEESARRQLAGTSPHAFRHTFGTQSAAAGMAIEVLQQVLGHGSLQTTTIYVNAEQQRMRQESAKYHARLAARDLK
;
A
#
# COMPACT_ATOMS: atom_id res chain seq x y z
N MET A 1 50.42 -4.72 -64.74
CA MET A 1 49.56 -5.38 -63.73
C MET A 1 48.47 -4.39 -63.34
N ALA A 2 47.20 -4.79 -63.46
CA ALA A 2 46.04 -3.91 -63.28
C ALA A 2 45.85 -3.51 -61.82
N ASN A 3 45.70 -2.21 -61.56
CA ASN A 3 45.26 -1.67 -60.26
C ASN A 3 43.82 -2.10 -59.99
N ARG A 4 43.62 -3.05 -59.08
CA ARG A 4 42.31 -3.31 -58.47
C ARG A 4 42.13 -2.36 -57.28
N PRO A 5 41.08 -1.51 -57.25
CA PRO A 5 40.79 -0.70 -56.07
C PRO A 5 40.40 -1.60 -54.90
N GLN A 6 41.07 -1.45 -53.75
CA GLN A 6 40.66 -2.04 -52.48
C GLN A 6 39.29 -1.45 -52.08
N GLN A 7 38.26 -2.29 -52.02
CA GLN A 7 37.01 -1.93 -51.36
C GLN A 7 37.26 -1.93 -49.84
N LEU A 8 37.29 -0.74 -49.24
CA LEU A 8 37.22 -0.58 -47.79
C LEU A 8 35.79 -0.89 -47.34
N GLU A 9 35.60 -2.00 -46.62
CA GLU A 9 34.33 -2.27 -45.93
C GLU A 9 34.15 -1.24 -44.81
N LEU A 10 33.09 -0.44 -44.91
CA LEU A 10 32.76 0.58 -43.93
C LEU A 10 32.00 -0.05 -42.75
N PRO A 11 32.19 0.45 -41.52
CA PRO A 11 31.52 -0.09 -40.35
C PRO A 11 29.99 -0.01 -40.50
N PRO A 12 29.25 -0.98 -39.92
CA PRO A 12 27.80 -0.99 -39.98
C PRO A 12 27.21 0.29 -39.38
N PRO A 13 26.11 0.82 -39.95
CA PRO A 13 25.53 2.07 -39.49
C PRO A 13 25.01 1.95 -38.06
N ARG A 14 25.13 3.05 -37.30
CA ARG A 14 24.55 3.13 -35.94
C ARG A 14 23.04 3.05 -36.01
N THR A 15 22.44 2.45 -34.98
CA THR A 15 20.98 2.34 -34.86
C THR A 15 20.44 3.26 -33.78
N TYR A 16 19.27 3.84 -34.07
CA TYR A 16 18.63 4.87 -33.27
C TYR A 16 17.21 4.44 -32.87
N SER A 17 16.82 4.80 -31.66
CA SER A 17 15.49 4.58 -31.08
C SER A 17 14.46 5.55 -31.66
N ARG A 18 13.18 5.22 -31.49
CA ARG A 18 12.08 6.09 -31.90
C ARG A 18 12.11 7.45 -31.17
N THR A 19 12.56 7.48 -29.93
CA THR A 19 12.70 8.71 -29.13
C THR A 19 13.74 9.62 -29.76
N GLU A 20 14.89 9.07 -30.15
CA GLU A 20 15.97 9.81 -30.82
C GLU A 20 15.53 10.37 -32.19
N PHE A 21 14.82 9.58 -33.01
CA PHE A 21 14.21 10.09 -34.25
C PHE A 21 13.21 11.23 -33.98
N THR A 22 12.40 11.11 -32.91
CA THR A 22 11.46 12.17 -32.54
C THR A 22 12.19 13.44 -32.09
N ALA A 23 13.28 13.30 -31.34
CA ALA A 23 14.13 14.41 -30.92
C ALA A 23 14.82 15.09 -32.11
N LEU A 24 15.35 14.32 -33.08
CA LEU A 24 15.92 14.86 -34.31
C LEU A 24 14.87 15.62 -35.13
N ARG A 25 13.65 15.08 -35.23
CA ARG A 25 12.54 15.77 -35.89
C ARG A 25 12.19 17.09 -35.20
N ALA A 26 12.17 17.12 -33.87
CA ALA A 26 11.97 18.35 -33.11
C ALA A 26 13.08 19.37 -33.38
N ARG A 27 14.34 18.92 -33.47
CA ARG A 27 15.50 19.78 -33.79
C ARG A 27 15.41 20.37 -35.20
N VAL A 28 15.01 19.56 -36.19
CA VAL A 28 14.80 19.99 -37.58
C VAL A 28 13.64 20.98 -37.70
N LYS A 29 12.62 20.87 -36.85
CA LYS A 29 11.53 21.86 -36.74
C LYS A 29 11.90 23.13 -35.96
N GLY A 30 13.15 23.26 -35.52
CA GLY A 30 13.66 24.48 -34.89
C GLY A 30 13.51 24.55 -33.38
N LEU A 31 13.17 23.45 -32.68
CA LEU A 31 13.14 23.49 -31.20
C LEU A 31 14.56 23.64 -30.62
N PRO A 32 14.74 24.45 -29.55
CA PRO A 32 16.01 24.57 -28.85
C PRO A 32 16.47 23.25 -28.23
N VAL A 33 17.79 22.97 -28.24
CA VAL A 33 18.36 21.72 -27.71
C VAL A 33 18.02 21.53 -26.24
N ALA A 34 18.07 22.59 -25.42
CA ALA A 34 17.69 22.53 -24.01
C ALA A 34 16.23 22.05 -23.81
N THR A 35 15.31 22.48 -24.68
CA THR A 35 13.91 22.02 -24.65
C THR A 35 13.80 20.56 -25.06
N ILE A 36 14.57 20.14 -26.06
CA ILE A 36 14.59 18.74 -26.53
C ILE A 36 15.16 17.82 -25.46
N ALA A 37 16.29 18.20 -24.84
CA ALA A 37 16.91 17.48 -23.73
C ALA A 37 15.89 17.22 -22.61
N ARG A 38 15.19 18.27 -22.16
CA ARG A 38 14.16 18.17 -21.11
C ARG A 38 12.95 17.30 -21.48
N LEU A 39 12.52 17.31 -22.74
CA LEU A 39 11.29 16.63 -23.17
C LEU A 39 11.49 15.16 -23.49
N TYR A 40 12.66 14.79 -24.01
CA TYR A 40 12.89 13.48 -24.62
C TYR A 40 13.98 12.65 -23.94
N PHE A 41 14.86 13.27 -23.15
CA PHE A 41 15.99 12.60 -22.50
C PHE A 41 15.91 12.77 -20.98
N ASP A 42 16.60 11.88 -20.26
CA ASP A 42 16.68 11.95 -18.80
C ASP A 42 17.76 12.98 -18.39
N PRO A 43 17.42 14.03 -17.62
CA PRO A 43 18.38 15.05 -17.20
C PRO A 43 19.46 14.53 -16.24
N GLU A 44 19.28 13.37 -15.61
CA GLU A 44 20.32 12.74 -14.76
C GLU A 44 21.33 11.93 -15.58
N GLU A 45 20.94 11.46 -16.77
CA GLU A 45 21.81 10.64 -17.64
C GLU A 45 22.44 11.44 -18.80
N HIS A 46 21.83 12.54 -19.22
CA HIS A 46 22.25 13.28 -20.42
C HIS A 46 22.34 14.79 -20.17
N GLU A 47 23.53 15.35 -20.35
CA GLU A 47 23.69 16.80 -20.39
C GLU A 47 23.21 17.37 -21.73
N VAL A 48 22.88 18.66 -21.77
CA VAL A 48 22.44 19.35 -23.00
C VAL A 48 23.48 19.19 -24.13
N LEU A 49 24.78 19.20 -23.78
CA LEU A 49 25.88 19.01 -24.71
C LEU A 49 25.94 17.60 -25.30
N ASP A 50 25.56 16.59 -24.52
CA ASP A 50 25.50 15.20 -24.99
C ASP A 50 24.36 15.01 -25.99
N VAL A 51 23.21 15.61 -25.70
CA VAL A 51 22.05 15.61 -26.61
C VAL A 51 22.38 16.33 -27.91
N GLU A 52 23.07 17.48 -27.85
CA GLU A 52 23.51 18.19 -29.06
C GLU A 52 24.45 17.35 -29.91
N ARG A 53 25.44 16.72 -29.27
CA ARG A 53 26.41 15.84 -29.94
C ARG A 53 25.70 14.64 -30.58
N LEU A 54 24.80 13.99 -29.85
CA LEU A 54 23.99 12.86 -30.33
C LEU A 54 23.18 13.24 -31.57
N LEU A 55 22.45 14.37 -31.53
CA LEU A 55 21.63 14.82 -32.65
C LEU A 55 22.46 15.18 -33.88
N ARG A 56 23.64 15.79 -33.68
CA ARG A 56 24.58 16.08 -34.78
C ARG A 56 25.11 14.78 -35.40
N THR A 57 25.58 13.85 -34.58
CA THR A 57 26.06 12.55 -35.07
C THR A 57 24.96 11.76 -35.78
N MET A 58 23.74 11.75 -35.22
CA MET A 58 22.59 11.10 -35.85
C MET A 58 22.26 11.73 -37.21
N ARG A 59 22.27 13.06 -37.31
CA ARG A 59 22.10 13.76 -38.59
C ARG A 59 23.16 13.34 -39.61
N ASP A 60 24.43 13.36 -39.20
CA ASP A 60 25.55 13.12 -40.09
C ASP A 60 25.57 11.65 -40.57
N ASP A 61 25.27 10.70 -39.69
CA ASP A 61 25.12 9.27 -40.03
C ASP A 61 23.98 9.06 -41.05
N LEU A 62 22.79 9.61 -40.76
CA LEU A 62 21.62 9.46 -41.62
C LEU A 62 21.83 10.11 -43.00
N VAL A 63 22.50 11.26 -43.05
CA VAL A 63 22.86 11.92 -44.32
C VAL A 63 23.90 11.09 -45.07
N SER A 64 24.93 10.58 -44.40
CA SER A 64 25.97 9.76 -45.03
C SER A 64 25.37 8.57 -45.75
N ILE A 65 24.38 7.93 -45.13
CA ILE A 65 23.73 6.75 -45.69
C ILE A 65 22.72 7.15 -46.76
N ALA A 66 21.96 8.23 -46.57
CA ALA A 66 21.08 8.76 -47.60
C ALA A 66 21.83 9.15 -48.89
N LEU A 67 23.09 9.60 -48.79
CA LEU A 67 23.93 9.88 -49.95
C LEU A 67 24.44 8.61 -50.66
N ARG A 68 24.49 7.46 -49.97
CA ARG A 68 24.92 6.17 -50.53
C ARG A 68 23.77 5.37 -51.12
N GLU A 69 22.64 5.35 -50.41
CA GLU A 69 21.54 4.39 -50.63
C GLU A 69 20.18 5.08 -50.85
N GLY A 70 20.13 6.41 -50.79
CA GLY A 70 18.90 7.19 -50.98
C GLY A 70 18.46 7.28 -52.45
N SER A 71 17.22 7.74 -52.66
CA SER A 71 16.72 8.02 -54.01
C SER A 71 17.50 9.16 -54.68
N SER A 72 17.57 9.15 -56.01
CA SER A 72 18.26 10.19 -56.79
C SER A 72 17.81 11.62 -56.40
N VAL A 73 16.51 11.80 -56.18
CA VAL A 73 15.90 13.07 -55.75
C VAL A 73 16.41 13.52 -54.37
N LEU A 74 16.54 12.59 -53.42
CA LEU A 74 17.04 12.89 -52.07
C LEU A 74 18.54 13.23 -52.10
N VAL A 75 19.32 12.47 -52.85
CA VAL A 75 20.76 12.68 -53.02
C VAL A 75 21.04 14.05 -53.64
N GLU A 76 20.34 14.41 -54.71
CA GLU A 76 20.50 15.71 -55.37
C GLU A 76 20.15 16.87 -54.43
N HIS A 77 19.06 16.74 -53.66
CA HIS A 77 18.66 17.74 -52.67
C HIS A 77 19.70 17.92 -51.56
N LEU A 78 20.24 16.84 -51.01
CA LEU A 78 21.27 16.88 -49.98
C LEU A 78 22.59 17.46 -50.51
N GLN A 79 23.02 17.07 -51.71
CA GLN A 79 24.22 17.61 -52.37
C GLN A 79 24.07 19.11 -52.67
N ALA A 80 22.90 19.56 -53.11
CA ALA A 80 22.62 20.98 -53.33
C ALA A 80 22.70 21.78 -52.02
N SER A 81 22.18 21.23 -50.91
CA SER A 81 22.33 21.85 -49.59
C SER A 81 23.80 21.95 -49.16
N ILE A 82 24.59 20.88 -49.33
CA ILE A 82 26.01 20.86 -48.95
C ILE A 82 26.78 21.91 -49.76
N ARG A 83 26.55 22.00 -51.08
CA ARG A 83 27.18 23.01 -51.94
C ARG A 83 26.85 24.44 -51.50
N LYS A 84 25.60 24.68 -51.06
CA LYS A 84 25.11 26.02 -50.71
C LYS A 84 25.51 26.48 -49.31
N TYR A 85 25.56 25.58 -48.33
CA TYR A 85 25.71 25.93 -46.91
C TYR A 85 26.95 25.32 -46.24
N GLY A 86 27.74 24.50 -46.95
CA GLY A 86 28.88 23.78 -46.39
C GLY A 86 28.52 22.59 -45.50
N GLU A 87 27.23 22.41 -45.18
CA GLU A 87 26.71 21.32 -44.37
C GLU A 87 25.38 20.77 -44.94
N PRO A 88 25.05 19.50 -44.69
CA PRO A 88 23.75 18.95 -45.05
C PRO A 88 22.68 19.48 -44.08
N ARG A 89 21.81 20.37 -44.56
CA ARG A 89 20.67 20.85 -43.79
C ARG A 89 19.45 19.96 -44.05
N LEU A 90 18.99 19.30 -43.00
CA LEU A 90 17.75 18.53 -43.05
C LEU A 90 16.55 19.49 -42.94
N SER A 91 15.62 19.38 -43.88
CA SER A 91 14.27 19.95 -43.79
C SER A 91 13.33 18.87 -43.25
N PRO A 92 12.12 19.23 -42.76
CA PRO A 92 11.13 18.22 -42.35
C PRO A 92 10.82 17.20 -43.45
N VAL A 93 10.82 17.64 -44.71
CA VAL A 93 10.56 16.79 -45.89
C VAL A 93 11.74 15.86 -46.16
N SER A 94 12.98 16.36 -46.17
CA SER A 94 14.15 15.50 -46.41
C SER A 94 14.39 14.54 -45.26
N LEU A 95 14.14 14.93 -44.00
CA LEU A 95 14.16 14.00 -42.87
C LEU A 95 13.08 12.93 -43.00
N GLN A 96 11.86 13.26 -43.45
CA GLN A 96 10.80 12.26 -43.66
C GLN A 96 11.17 11.27 -44.78
N MET A 97 11.78 11.74 -45.87
CA MET A 97 12.28 10.87 -46.94
C MET A 97 13.40 9.95 -46.44
N ILE A 98 14.31 10.48 -45.61
CA ILE A 98 15.36 9.68 -44.95
C ILE A 98 14.74 8.67 -44.00
N GLU A 99 13.75 9.03 -43.17
CA GLU A 99 13.10 8.09 -42.25
C GLU A 99 12.36 6.96 -42.99
N LEU A 100 11.76 7.25 -44.15
CA LEU A 100 11.11 6.25 -45.00
C LEU A 100 12.13 5.29 -45.64
N ALA A 101 13.29 5.79 -46.09
CA ALA A 101 14.37 5.00 -46.65
C ALA A 101 15.20 4.25 -45.59
N ALA A 102 15.37 4.83 -44.41
CA ALA A 102 16.17 4.32 -43.30
C ALA A 102 15.39 3.41 -42.34
N GLY A 103 14.08 3.35 -42.48
CA GLY A 103 13.16 2.67 -41.56
C GLY A 103 13.41 1.18 -41.37
N SER A 104 14.16 0.52 -42.26
CA SER A 104 14.52 -0.91 -42.17
C SER A 104 15.89 -1.17 -41.53
N TRP A 105 16.88 -0.27 -41.60
CA TRP A 105 18.27 -0.54 -41.17
C TRP A 105 18.80 0.37 -40.05
N ALA A 106 18.23 1.56 -39.84
CA ALA A 106 18.66 2.48 -38.77
C ALA A 106 17.90 2.32 -37.45
N LYS A 107 16.85 1.50 -37.41
CA LYS A 107 15.97 1.41 -36.25
C LYS A 107 16.53 0.41 -35.25
N ALA A 108 16.88 0.88 -34.06
CA ALA A 108 17.29 -0.02 -32.99
C ALA A 108 16.15 -0.99 -32.64
N ALA A 109 16.48 -2.26 -32.41
CA ALA A 109 15.59 -3.24 -31.79
C ALA A 109 15.82 -3.21 -30.26
N PRO A 110 14.76 -3.30 -29.43
CA PRO A 110 14.96 -3.34 -27.99
C PRO A 110 15.53 -4.69 -27.56
N ALA A 111 16.61 -4.64 -26.79
CA ALA A 111 17.28 -5.79 -26.19
C ALA A 111 17.17 -5.71 -24.65
N ALA A 112 17.24 -6.85 -23.96
CA ALA A 112 17.10 -6.92 -22.51
C ALA A 112 18.06 -5.99 -21.73
N HIS A 113 19.29 -5.81 -22.20
CA HIS A 113 20.31 -5.00 -21.54
C HIS A 113 20.14 -3.48 -21.78
N HIS A 114 19.23 -3.07 -22.68
CA HIS A 114 18.99 -1.64 -22.92
C HIS A 114 18.35 -0.99 -21.69
N THR A 115 18.72 0.27 -21.43
CA THR A 115 18.09 1.07 -20.37
C THR A 115 16.63 1.36 -20.72
N VAL A 116 15.77 1.45 -19.69
CA VAL A 116 14.35 1.81 -19.87
C VAL A 116 14.19 3.25 -20.39
N ALA A 117 15.10 4.15 -20.02
CA ALA A 117 15.13 5.54 -20.48
C ALA A 117 15.26 5.68 -22.00
N ARG A 118 15.92 4.71 -22.66
CA ARG A 118 16.04 4.67 -24.13
C ARG A 118 14.69 4.45 -24.84
N TRP A 119 13.74 3.78 -24.19
CA TRP A 119 12.51 3.28 -24.82
C TRP A 119 11.22 3.91 -24.28
N PHE A 120 11.26 4.43 -23.06
CA PHE A 120 10.12 5.04 -22.40
C PHE A 120 10.37 6.53 -22.11
N ARG A 121 9.30 7.32 -21.99
CA ARG A 121 9.40 8.76 -21.67
C ARG A 121 10.16 8.97 -20.34
N PRO A 122 10.89 10.08 -20.16
CA PRO A 122 11.69 10.33 -18.96
C PRO A 122 10.91 10.14 -17.65
N LEU A 123 9.67 10.66 -17.57
CA LEU A 123 8.83 10.47 -16.39
C LEU A 123 8.51 8.99 -16.10
N VAL A 124 8.36 8.13 -17.12
CA VAL A 124 8.12 6.69 -16.90
C VAL A 124 9.40 6.00 -16.47
N ALA A 125 10.52 6.32 -17.11
CA ALA A 125 11.83 5.78 -16.78
C ALA A 125 12.25 6.13 -15.34
N GLN A 126 12.11 7.39 -14.93
CA GLN A 126 12.38 7.84 -13.56
C GLN A 126 11.56 7.08 -12.51
N ARG A 127 10.26 6.84 -12.79
CA ARG A 127 9.40 6.09 -11.86
C ARG A 127 9.75 4.61 -11.78
N LEU A 128 10.24 4.02 -12.88
CA LEU A 128 10.76 2.66 -12.87
C LEU A 128 12.10 2.58 -12.12
N ALA A 129 12.95 3.59 -12.24
CA ALA A 129 14.19 3.68 -11.47
C ALA A 129 13.94 3.78 -9.95
N GLU A 130 12.88 4.48 -9.51
CA GLU A 130 12.44 4.54 -8.10
C GLU A 130 12.13 3.15 -7.49
N VAL A 131 11.90 2.13 -8.32
CA VAL A 131 11.66 0.73 -7.90
C VAL A 131 12.78 -0.22 -8.35
N GLU A 132 13.97 0.33 -8.62
CA GLU A 132 15.18 -0.38 -9.03
C GLU A 132 15.07 -1.13 -10.37
N VAL A 133 14.22 -0.65 -11.27
CA VAL A 133 14.10 -1.18 -12.65
C VAL A 133 14.80 -0.22 -13.61
N ARG A 134 15.98 -0.59 -14.08
CA ARG A 134 16.85 0.23 -14.95
C ARG A 134 16.90 -0.29 -16.38
N THR A 135 16.77 -1.60 -16.60
CA THR A 135 16.85 -2.22 -17.94
C THR A 135 15.51 -2.79 -18.42
N VAL A 136 15.38 -3.00 -19.73
CA VAL A 136 14.20 -3.63 -20.34
C VAL A 136 14.02 -5.06 -19.82
N GLY A 137 15.10 -5.82 -19.64
CA GLY A 137 15.07 -7.17 -19.08
C GLY A 137 14.63 -7.19 -17.62
N GLU A 138 15.15 -6.27 -16.80
CA GLU A 138 14.68 -6.09 -15.42
C GLU A 138 13.20 -5.74 -15.37
N LEU A 139 12.71 -4.94 -16.32
CA LEU A 139 11.29 -4.58 -16.40
C LEU A 139 10.42 -5.80 -16.74
N VAL A 140 10.83 -6.65 -17.68
CA VAL A 140 10.13 -7.92 -17.96
C VAL A 140 10.11 -8.79 -16.71
N ALA A 141 11.26 -8.99 -16.06
CA ALA A 141 11.37 -9.77 -14.84
C ALA A 141 10.53 -9.19 -13.68
N TYR A 142 10.45 -7.87 -13.57
CA TYR A 142 9.66 -7.18 -12.55
C TYR A 142 8.16 -7.35 -12.77
N CYS A 143 7.70 -7.12 -14.01
CA CYS A 143 6.33 -7.36 -14.46
C CYS A 143 5.92 -8.81 -14.15
N ASN A 144 6.75 -9.77 -14.52
CA ASN A 144 6.51 -11.19 -14.26
C ASN A 144 6.50 -11.48 -12.74
N ARG A 145 7.45 -10.97 -11.96
CA ARG A 145 7.45 -11.22 -10.51
C ARG A 145 6.18 -10.74 -9.79
N ARG A 146 5.52 -9.69 -10.29
CA ARG A 146 4.39 -9.02 -9.62
C ARG A 146 3.01 -9.24 -10.28
N GLY A 147 2.97 -9.78 -11.50
CA GLY A 147 1.72 -10.10 -12.21
C GLY A 147 0.84 -8.87 -12.51
N GLY A 148 -0.47 -9.08 -12.64
CA GLY A 148 -1.51 -8.07 -12.96
C GLY A 148 -1.52 -6.77 -12.12
N ALA A 149 -0.78 -6.72 -11.01
CA ALA A 149 -0.72 -5.58 -10.10
C ALA A 149 0.67 -4.91 -10.04
N TRP A 150 1.62 -5.28 -10.90
CA TRP A 150 3.01 -4.79 -10.86
C TRP A 150 3.13 -3.26 -10.80
N TRP A 151 2.22 -2.55 -11.45
CA TRP A 151 2.23 -1.09 -11.53
C TRP A 151 1.83 -0.40 -10.22
N ARG A 152 1.11 -1.07 -9.32
CA ARG A 152 0.62 -0.45 -8.06
C ARG A 152 1.76 -0.04 -7.12
N SER A 153 2.90 -0.70 -7.25
CA SER A 153 4.11 -0.40 -6.50
C SER A 153 5.02 0.60 -7.19
N VAL A 154 4.71 1.00 -8.42
CA VAL A 154 5.48 2.01 -9.15
C VAL A 154 4.79 3.36 -8.97
N PRO A 155 5.42 4.35 -8.31
CA PRO A 155 4.77 5.61 -8.03
C PRO A 155 4.25 6.28 -9.31
N ARG A 156 3.00 6.76 -9.28
CA ARG A 156 2.38 7.55 -10.36
C ARG A 156 2.29 6.83 -11.73
N ILE A 157 2.49 5.52 -11.80
CA ILE A 157 2.10 4.70 -12.96
C ILE A 157 0.71 4.12 -12.69
N GLY A 158 -0.26 4.46 -13.53
CA GLY A 158 -1.61 3.90 -13.46
C GLY A 158 -1.80 2.72 -14.41
N VAL A 159 -2.93 2.01 -14.27
CA VAL A 159 -3.28 0.82 -15.08
C VAL A 159 -3.17 1.04 -16.58
N GLY A 160 -3.57 2.20 -17.10
CA GLY A 160 -3.49 2.50 -18.53
C GLY A 160 -2.05 2.53 -19.05
N ARG A 161 -1.15 3.23 -18.34
CA ARG A 161 0.28 3.27 -18.68
C ARG A 161 0.91 1.88 -18.54
N ALA A 162 0.53 1.14 -17.51
CA ALA A 162 1.01 -0.21 -17.27
C ALA A 162 0.67 -1.15 -18.44
N ARG A 163 -0.57 -1.10 -18.94
CA ARG A 163 -0.99 -1.84 -20.14
C ARG A 163 -0.15 -1.48 -21.35
N THR A 164 0.02 -0.18 -21.64
CA THR A 164 0.85 0.27 -22.76
C THR A 164 2.30 -0.24 -22.67
N VAL A 165 2.87 -0.27 -21.47
CA VAL A 165 4.21 -0.83 -21.23
C VAL A 165 4.23 -2.33 -21.51
N VAL A 166 3.29 -3.10 -20.96
CA VAL A 166 3.19 -4.56 -21.17
C VAL A 166 2.97 -4.90 -22.65
N ASP A 167 2.08 -4.19 -23.35
CA ASP A 167 1.83 -4.36 -24.77
C ASP A 167 3.08 -4.06 -25.61
N TRP A 168 3.87 -3.06 -25.20
CA TRP A 168 5.14 -2.78 -25.85
C TRP A 168 6.15 -3.90 -25.62
N LEU A 169 6.28 -4.43 -24.39
CA LEU A 169 7.20 -5.53 -24.08
C LEU A 169 6.86 -6.79 -24.87
N ARG A 170 5.58 -7.17 -24.93
CA ARG A 170 5.13 -8.35 -25.68
C ARG A 170 5.36 -8.22 -27.18
N ARG A 171 5.09 -7.05 -27.77
CA ARG A 171 5.36 -6.78 -29.20
C ARG A 171 6.83 -6.93 -29.57
N HIS A 172 7.75 -6.82 -28.61
CA HIS A 172 9.19 -6.93 -28.84
C HIS A 172 9.82 -8.12 -28.09
N ALA A 173 9.04 -9.13 -27.72
CA ALA A 173 9.52 -10.26 -26.94
C ALA A 173 10.67 -11.01 -27.64
N GLU A 174 10.59 -11.17 -28.97
CA GLU A 174 11.64 -11.83 -29.77
C GLU A 174 12.98 -11.09 -29.68
N THR A 175 12.99 -9.76 -29.85
CA THR A 175 14.23 -8.96 -29.82
C THR A 175 14.77 -8.77 -28.42
N ILE A 176 13.89 -8.74 -27.41
CA ILE A 176 14.28 -8.65 -26.00
C ILE A 176 14.87 -9.98 -25.52
N GLY A 177 14.45 -11.11 -26.10
CA GLY A 177 14.81 -12.46 -25.66
C GLY A 177 14.09 -12.90 -24.38
N GLN A 178 13.06 -12.16 -23.96
CA GLN A 178 12.24 -12.45 -22.76
C GLN A 178 10.78 -12.08 -23.05
N THR A 179 9.84 -12.81 -22.45
CA THR A 179 8.41 -12.54 -22.61
C THR A 179 7.74 -12.19 -21.28
N VAL A 180 6.70 -11.37 -21.36
CA VAL A 180 5.86 -11.01 -20.23
C VAL A 180 4.71 -12.02 -20.15
N ASP A 181 4.59 -12.72 -19.02
CA ASP A 181 3.63 -13.81 -18.82
C ASP A 181 2.18 -13.33 -19.03
N ALA A 182 1.31 -14.27 -19.42
CA ALA A 182 -0.09 -14.01 -19.78
C ALA A 182 -0.94 -13.45 -18.62
N ASP A 183 -0.51 -13.62 -17.36
CA ASP A 183 -1.24 -13.15 -16.18
C ASP A 183 -0.86 -11.71 -15.75
N VAL A 184 0.09 -11.07 -16.44
CA VAL A 184 0.61 -9.73 -16.11
C VAL A 184 -0.32 -8.60 -16.55
N ASP A 185 -1.11 -8.82 -17.60
CA ASP A 185 -2.27 -8.00 -17.98
C ASP A 185 -3.60 -8.69 -17.66
N GLY A 186 -3.53 -9.90 -17.08
CA GLY A 186 -4.66 -10.63 -16.55
C GLY A 186 -5.57 -9.68 -15.78
N VAL A 187 -6.82 -9.63 -16.25
CA VAL A 187 -7.86 -8.64 -15.92
C VAL A 187 -7.77 -8.20 -14.45
N ASP A 188 -7.83 -6.87 -14.24
CA ASP A 188 -8.03 -6.26 -12.93
C ASP A 188 -9.24 -6.97 -12.28
N PRO A 189 -9.10 -7.61 -11.10
CA PRO A 189 -10.12 -8.49 -10.52
C PRO A 189 -11.44 -7.79 -10.10
N LEU A 190 -11.71 -6.60 -10.63
CA LEU A 190 -13.06 -6.03 -10.68
C LEU A 190 -13.89 -6.53 -11.87
N LEU A 191 -13.34 -7.37 -12.77
CA LEU A 191 -14.09 -7.91 -13.93
C LEU A 191 -13.76 -9.36 -14.34
N ALA A 192 -13.10 -10.18 -13.51
CA ALA A 192 -12.95 -11.61 -13.79
C ALA A 192 -14.04 -12.42 -13.06
N ALA A 193 -14.75 -13.29 -13.77
CA ALA A 193 -15.85 -14.09 -13.20
C ALA A 193 -15.33 -15.03 -12.08
N PRO A 194 -15.92 -15.00 -10.86
CA PRO A 194 -15.55 -15.86 -9.72
C PRO A 194 -15.66 -17.37 -9.96
N GLU A 195 -16.28 -17.78 -11.06
CA GLU A 195 -16.89 -19.10 -11.29
C GLU A 195 -15.90 -20.21 -11.70
N THR A 196 -14.68 -19.88 -12.15
CA THR A 196 -13.77 -20.91 -12.70
C THR A 196 -13.09 -21.72 -11.59
N ARG A 197 -13.67 -22.89 -11.33
CA ARG A 197 -13.14 -23.94 -10.45
C ARG A 197 -11.94 -24.67 -11.08
N VAL A 198 -10.94 -24.99 -10.27
CA VAL A 198 -9.66 -25.63 -10.66
C VAL A 198 -9.43 -26.86 -9.78
N ALA A 199 -9.21 -28.01 -10.41
CA ALA A 199 -8.86 -29.24 -9.71
C ALA A 199 -7.50 -29.14 -9.03
N LEU A 200 -7.41 -29.62 -7.79
CA LEU A 200 -6.15 -29.66 -7.04
C LEU A 200 -5.08 -30.44 -7.82
N ARG A 201 -3.91 -29.82 -8.02
CA ARG A 201 -2.69 -30.48 -8.48
C ARG A 201 -1.62 -30.28 -7.41
N ARG A 202 -0.75 -31.27 -7.19
CA ARG A 202 0.26 -31.24 -6.11
C ARG A 202 1.21 -30.04 -6.21
N ASP A 203 1.40 -29.50 -7.41
CA ASP A 203 2.28 -28.38 -7.74
C ASP A 203 1.55 -27.02 -7.80
N GLN A 204 0.24 -26.97 -7.61
CA GLN A 204 -0.57 -25.76 -7.81
C GLN A 204 -1.36 -25.35 -6.58
N LEU A 205 -1.01 -24.19 -6.01
CA LEU A 205 -1.80 -23.53 -4.97
C LEU A 205 -2.92 -22.72 -5.59
N VAL A 206 -4.15 -23.05 -5.20
CA VAL A 206 -5.38 -22.40 -5.66
C VAL A 206 -6.13 -21.87 -4.43
N PRO A 207 -6.64 -20.63 -4.43
CA PRO A 207 -7.51 -20.15 -3.35
C PRO A 207 -8.72 -21.06 -3.12
N ILE A 208 -9.18 -21.21 -1.87
CA ILE A 208 -10.21 -22.23 -1.54
C ILE A 208 -11.56 -22.04 -2.26
N HIS A 209 -11.91 -20.83 -2.71
CA HIS A 209 -13.15 -20.58 -3.49
C HIS A 209 -13.08 -21.11 -4.93
N ARG A 210 -11.87 -21.32 -5.46
CA ARG A 210 -11.65 -21.91 -6.79
C ARG A 210 -11.21 -23.35 -6.71
N LEU A 211 -10.95 -23.87 -5.51
CA LEU A 211 -10.38 -25.19 -5.32
C LEU A 211 -11.46 -26.27 -5.49
N VAL A 212 -11.21 -27.24 -6.37
CA VAL A 212 -11.93 -28.52 -6.39
C VAL A 212 -11.03 -29.55 -5.74
N VAL A 213 -11.47 -30.04 -4.59
CA VAL A 213 -10.75 -31.07 -3.83
C VAL A 213 -11.13 -32.45 -4.38
N PRO A 214 -10.15 -33.33 -4.65
CA PRO A 214 -10.40 -34.73 -5.00
C PRO A 214 -11.33 -35.41 -3.98
N HIS A 215 -12.16 -36.36 -4.43
CA HIS A 215 -13.20 -36.97 -3.59
C HIS A 215 -12.65 -37.64 -2.31
N ASP A 216 -11.46 -38.24 -2.39
CA ASP A 216 -10.72 -38.85 -1.28
C ASP A 216 -10.22 -37.83 -0.24
N LEU A 217 -10.00 -36.59 -0.66
CA LEU A 217 -9.54 -35.48 0.20
C LEU A 217 -10.67 -34.51 0.56
N ALA A 218 -11.89 -34.71 0.06
CA ALA A 218 -13.02 -33.82 0.27
C ALA A 218 -13.60 -33.89 1.70
N GLY A 219 -13.28 -34.94 2.45
CA GLY A 219 -13.71 -35.09 3.85
C GLY A 219 -15.14 -35.61 4.06
N ALA A 220 -15.81 -36.05 3.00
CA ALA A 220 -17.15 -36.67 3.10
C ALA A 220 -17.19 -37.87 4.07
N ARG A 221 -16.07 -38.61 4.17
CA ARG A 221 -15.87 -39.77 5.06
C ARG A 221 -14.65 -39.58 5.98
N GLY A 222 -14.39 -38.35 6.42
CA GLY A 222 -13.26 -38.07 7.31
C GLY A 222 -13.33 -38.83 8.64
N LEU A 223 -12.17 -39.13 9.23
CA LEU A 223 -12.05 -39.93 10.46
C LEU A 223 -12.73 -39.28 11.67
N ASN A 224 -12.73 -37.95 11.74
CA ASN A 224 -13.30 -37.16 12.83
C ASN A 224 -14.68 -36.59 12.44
N ARG A 225 -15.38 -37.19 11.47
CA ARG A 225 -16.79 -36.85 11.18
C ARG A 225 -17.68 -37.28 12.33
N ALA A 226 -18.62 -36.41 12.74
CA ALA A 226 -19.60 -36.79 13.73
C ALA A 226 -20.52 -37.89 13.16
N PRO A 227 -20.83 -38.95 13.92
CA PRO A 227 -21.82 -39.95 13.51
C PRO A 227 -23.26 -39.45 13.71
N ALA A 228 -23.46 -38.40 14.50
CA ALA A 228 -24.76 -37.76 14.72
C ALA A 228 -25.15 -36.85 13.53
N PHE A 229 -26.44 -36.54 13.42
CA PHE A 229 -26.91 -35.64 12.37
C PHE A 229 -26.28 -34.23 12.52
N PRO A 230 -25.79 -33.62 11.43
CA PRO A 230 -25.23 -32.27 11.45
C PRO A 230 -26.35 -31.21 11.47
N TYR A 231 -26.09 -30.06 12.09
CA TYR A 231 -26.97 -28.88 12.04
C TYR A 231 -26.70 -27.99 10.81
N ILE A 232 -25.80 -28.40 9.91
CA ILE A 232 -25.47 -27.70 8.66
C ILE A 232 -25.52 -28.69 7.49
N SER A 233 -25.91 -28.22 6.32
CA SER A 233 -26.01 -29.04 5.08
C SER A 233 -24.65 -29.34 4.43
N ALA A 234 -23.54 -29.18 5.14
CA ALA A 234 -22.20 -29.35 4.61
C ALA A 234 -21.87 -30.83 4.38
N ALA A 235 -21.81 -31.23 3.11
CA ALA A 235 -21.44 -32.59 2.73
C ALA A 235 -19.93 -32.82 2.85
N HIS A 236 -19.11 -31.79 2.57
CA HIS A 236 -17.65 -31.89 2.47
C HIS A 236 -16.96 -30.82 3.35
N ASP A 237 -15.64 -30.89 3.50
CA ASP A 237 -14.86 -30.01 4.40
C ASP A 237 -14.94 -28.54 3.99
N LEU A 238 -14.85 -28.26 2.69
CA LEU A 238 -14.96 -26.91 2.16
C LEU A 238 -16.32 -26.27 2.43
N ASP A 239 -17.41 -27.03 2.28
CA ASP A 239 -18.76 -26.54 2.58
C ASP A 239 -18.90 -26.13 4.05
N ALA A 240 -18.29 -26.92 4.95
CA ALA A 240 -18.27 -26.62 6.38
C ALA A 240 -17.48 -25.35 6.71
N VAL A 241 -16.34 -25.16 6.04
CA VAL A 241 -15.53 -23.95 6.16
C VAL A 241 -16.30 -22.72 5.69
N PHE A 242 -16.99 -22.79 4.53
CA PHE A 242 -17.81 -21.69 4.05
C PHE A 242 -19.01 -21.42 4.96
N ALA A 243 -19.68 -22.45 5.47
CA ALA A 243 -20.76 -22.31 6.45
C ALA A 243 -20.28 -21.60 7.73
N TYR A 244 -19.08 -21.89 8.21
CA TYR A 244 -18.48 -21.16 9.33
C TYR A 244 -18.22 -19.69 8.99
N LEU A 245 -17.71 -19.41 7.80
CA LEU A 245 -17.38 -18.05 7.35
C LEU A 245 -18.61 -17.16 7.15
N HIS A 246 -19.76 -17.72 6.76
CA HIS A 246 -21.02 -16.98 6.62
C HIS A 246 -21.54 -16.37 7.93
N ARG A 247 -21.13 -16.92 9.09
CA ARG A 247 -21.43 -16.33 10.40
C ARG A 247 -20.89 -14.90 10.57
N TYR A 248 -20.00 -14.47 9.68
CA TYR A 248 -19.32 -13.19 9.71
C TYR A 248 -19.64 -12.30 8.49
N ASP A 249 -20.72 -12.56 7.74
CA ASP A 249 -21.09 -11.77 6.54
C ASP A 249 -21.33 -10.27 6.86
N GLY A 250 -21.69 -9.93 8.10
CA GLY A 250 -21.77 -8.54 8.59
C GLY A 250 -20.45 -7.97 9.15
N GLN A 251 -19.36 -8.75 9.17
CA GLN A 251 -18.08 -8.40 9.79
C GLN A 251 -16.91 -8.65 8.83
N ALA A 252 -16.89 -7.93 7.71
CA ALA A 252 -15.97 -8.18 6.60
C ALA A 252 -14.47 -8.24 7.00
N ALA A 253 -14.03 -7.46 8.00
CA ALA A 253 -12.66 -7.54 8.50
C ALA A 253 -12.36 -8.85 9.22
N THR A 254 -13.24 -9.28 10.12
CA THR A 254 -13.14 -10.55 10.86
C THR A 254 -13.23 -11.72 9.89
N GLN A 255 -14.20 -11.69 8.98
CA GLN A 255 -14.40 -12.72 7.97
C GLN A 255 -13.16 -12.90 7.09
N ARG A 256 -12.57 -11.82 6.57
CA ARG A 256 -11.32 -11.90 5.77
C ARG A 256 -10.16 -12.48 6.55
N ALA A 257 -10.04 -12.14 7.84
CA ALA A 257 -8.98 -12.69 8.68
C ALA A 257 -9.20 -14.19 8.92
N TYR A 258 -10.43 -14.61 9.23
CA TYR A 258 -10.76 -16.01 9.47
C TYR A 258 -10.63 -16.85 8.20
N TRP A 259 -11.10 -16.31 7.07
CA TRP A 259 -10.90 -16.90 5.75
C TRP A 259 -9.43 -17.20 5.52
N ARG A 260 -8.55 -16.20 5.70
CA ARG A 260 -7.12 -16.36 5.43
C ARG A 260 -6.51 -17.51 6.23
N GLU A 261 -6.83 -17.63 7.51
CA GLU A 261 -6.24 -18.69 8.35
C GLU A 261 -6.83 -20.06 8.04
N LEU A 262 -8.14 -20.16 7.80
CA LEU A 262 -8.79 -21.42 7.38
C LEU A 262 -8.31 -21.88 6.01
N GLU A 263 -8.14 -20.97 5.06
CA GLU A 263 -7.60 -21.28 3.74
C GLU A 263 -6.18 -21.84 3.83
N ARG A 264 -5.30 -21.19 4.60
CA ARG A 264 -3.93 -21.69 4.81
C ARG A 264 -3.94 -23.10 5.38
N PHE A 265 -4.84 -23.36 6.34
CA PHE A 265 -4.92 -24.65 7.00
C PHE A 265 -5.47 -25.73 6.07
N VAL A 266 -6.57 -25.47 5.35
CA VAL A 266 -7.15 -26.42 4.40
C VAL A 266 -6.15 -26.76 3.29
N LEU A 267 -5.48 -25.76 2.72
CA LEU A 267 -4.47 -26.00 1.69
C LEU A 267 -3.32 -26.86 2.21
N TRP A 268 -2.85 -26.61 3.43
CA TRP A 268 -1.84 -27.43 4.06
C TRP A 268 -2.31 -28.88 4.29
N CYS A 269 -3.55 -29.08 4.75
CA CYS A 269 -4.11 -30.42 4.98
C CYS A 269 -4.06 -31.25 3.69
N VAL A 270 -4.55 -30.69 2.58
CA VAL A 270 -4.70 -31.42 1.32
C VAL A 270 -3.39 -31.54 0.52
N LEU A 271 -2.50 -30.54 0.55
CA LEU A 271 -1.27 -30.54 -0.26
C LEU A 271 -0.04 -31.07 0.48
N GLU A 272 0.16 -30.69 1.74
CA GLU A 272 1.34 -31.10 2.52
C GLU A 272 1.08 -32.39 3.29
N ARG A 273 -0.12 -32.55 3.85
CA ARG A 273 -0.47 -33.73 4.64
C ARG A 273 -1.18 -34.83 3.85
N GLY A 274 -1.77 -34.49 2.70
CA GLY A 274 -2.54 -35.44 1.89
C GLY A 274 -3.73 -36.03 2.65
N ARG A 275 -4.35 -35.24 3.54
CA ARG A 275 -5.49 -35.66 4.37
C ARG A 275 -6.63 -34.65 4.28
N PRO A 276 -7.89 -35.08 4.30
CA PRO A 276 -9.01 -34.16 4.48
C PRO A 276 -8.91 -33.46 5.84
N MET A 277 -9.42 -32.25 5.92
CA MET A 277 -9.47 -31.44 7.15
C MET A 277 -10.21 -32.18 8.28
N SER A 278 -11.24 -32.96 7.95
CA SER A 278 -11.98 -33.80 8.89
C SER A 278 -11.27 -35.10 9.30
N SER A 279 -10.04 -35.36 8.84
CA SER A 279 -9.21 -36.50 9.32
C SER A 279 -7.94 -36.06 10.05
N ILE A 280 -7.79 -34.77 10.34
CA ILE A 280 -6.62 -34.23 11.01
C ILE A 280 -6.69 -34.53 12.51
N LEU A 281 -5.58 -35.00 13.08
CA LEU A 281 -5.44 -35.32 14.50
C LEU A 281 -4.62 -34.26 15.24
N VAL A 282 -4.50 -34.40 16.56
CA VAL A 282 -3.72 -33.49 17.42
C VAL A 282 -2.28 -33.35 16.91
N ASP A 283 -1.62 -34.47 16.59
CA ASP A 283 -0.23 -34.48 16.10
C ASP A 283 -0.08 -33.71 14.78
N ASP A 284 -1.09 -33.77 13.91
CA ASP A 284 -1.10 -33.02 12.67
C ASP A 284 -1.34 -31.52 12.94
N CYS A 285 -2.15 -31.15 13.93
CA CYS A 285 -2.29 -29.75 14.34
C CYS A 285 -1.00 -29.19 14.97
N GLU A 286 -0.25 -30.00 15.72
CA GLU A 286 1.10 -29.67 16.19
C GLU A 286 2.09 -29.51 15.02
N ALA A 287 2.01 -30.37 14.01
CA ALA A 287 2.79 -30.22 12.77
C ALA A 287 2.42 -28.93 12.02
N TYR A 288 1.15 -28.56 11.94
CA TYR A 288 0.75 -27.27 11.35
C TYR A 288 1.27 -26.08 12.16
N LYS A 289 1.30 -26.17 13.50
CA LYS A 289 1.91 -25.14 14.34
C LYS A 289 3.40 -24.94 14.00
N ALA A 290 4.15 -26.02 13.81
CA ALA A 290 5.54 -25.95 13.34
C ALA A 290 5.63 -25.35 11.92
N PHE A 291 4.72 -25.75 11.03
CA PHE A 291 4.63 -25.19 9.67
C PHE A 291 4.33 -23.69 9.65
N LEU A 292 3.48 -23.17 10.53
CA LEU A 292 3.23 -21.73 10.63
C LEU A 292 4.49 -20.92 10.98
N ALA A 293 5.41 -21.51 11.75
CA ALA A 293 6.69 -20.88 12.09
C ALA A 293 7.67 -20.90 10.91
N ASN A 294 7.67 -21.97 10.13
CA ASN A 294 8.51 -22.09 8.93
C ASN A 294 7.75 -22.80 7.79
N PRO A 295 6.93 -22.08 7.01
CA PRO A 295 6.18 -22.69 5.92
C PRO A 295 7.12 -23.18 4.81
N SER A 296 6.71 -24.23 4.09
CA SER A 296 7.47 -24.77 2.96
C SER A 296 7.67 -23.73 1.85
N GLU A 297 8.69 -23.91 1.00
CA GLU A 297 8.94 -23.03 -0.15
C GLU A 297 7.75 -22.98 -1.09
N ALA A 298 7.07 -24.12 -1.28
CA ALA A 298 5.87 -24.20 -2.10
C ALA A 298 4.77 -23.25 -1.62
N PHE A 299 4.68 -22.93 -0.33
CA PHE A 299 3.64 -22.09 0.28
C PHE A 299 4.05 -20.63 0.49
N ARG A 300 5.31 -20.27 0.23
CA ARG A 300 5.84 -18.92 0.41
C ARG A 300 6.12 -18.25 -0.92
N GLY A 301 5.80 -16.98 -1.03
CA GLY A 301 6.10 -16.21 -2.23
C GLY A 301 6.02 -14.70 -2.02
N PRO A 302 6.48 -13.93 -3.01
CA PRO A 302 6.24 -12.49 -3.01
C PRO A 302 4.73 -12.19 -3.06
N PRO A 303 4.29 -11.00 -2.61
CA PRO A 303 2.90 -10.60 -2.72
C PRO A 303 2.40 -10.67 -4.17
N ALA A 304 1.40 -11.52 -4.42
CA ALA A 304 0.80 -11.71 -5.73
C ALA A 304 -0.73 -11.74 -5.64
N SER A 305 -1.40 -11.44 -6.75
CA SER A 305 -2.86 -11.50 -6.85
C SER A 305 -3.34 -12.92 -6.63
N ARG A 306 -4.44 -13.12 -5.87
CA ARG A 306 -5.05 -14.43 -5.63
C ARG A 306 -5.54 -15.12 -6.91
N ALA A 307 -5.74 -14.37 -7.99
CA ALA A 307 -6.11 -14.91 -9.29
C ALA A 307 -4.90 -15.45 -10.10
N SER A 308 -3.66 -15.12 -9.70
CA SER A 308 -2.44 -15.55 -10.39
C SER A 308 -1.97 -16.91 -9.86
N GLY A 309 -1.41 -17.74 -10.75
CA GLY A 309 -0.74 -19.00 -10.37
C GLY A 309 0.53 -18.80 -9.52
N ARG A 310 1.03 -17.55 -9.44
CA ARG A 310 2.15 -17.16 -8.57
C ARG A 310 1.72 -16.90 -7.12
N TRP A 311 0.42 -16.86 -6.85
CA TRP A 311 -0.08 -16.61 -5.51
C TRP A 311 0.38 -17.69 -4.52
N ARG A 312 0.78 -17.23 -3.34
CA ARG A 312 1.18 -18.08 -2.21
C ARG A 312 0.50 -17.60 -0.92
N PRO A 313 0.04 -18.50 -0.04
CA PRO A 313 -0.67 -18.12 1.19
C PRO A 313 0.21 -17.43 2.24
N PHE A 314 1.53 -17.60 2.13
CA PHE A 314 2.52 -17.02 3.03
C PHE A 314 3.47 -16.09 2.26
N ALA A 315 3.89 -15.01 2.92
CA ALA A 315 4.94 -14.15 2.42
C ALA A 315 6.31 -14.81 2.62
N LEU A 316 7.35 -14.27 1.98
CA LEU A 316 8.75 -14.68 2.21
C LEU A 316 9.21 -14.44 3.66
N THR A 317 8.65 -13.43 4.32
CA THR A 317 8.95 -13.13 5.73
C THR A 317 8.20 -14.09 6.66
N PRO A 318 8.89 -14.68 7.67
CA PRO A 318 8.24 -15.53 8.68
C PRO A 318 7.12 -14.82 9.44
N LEU A 319 6.09 -15.56 9.86
CA LEU A 319 5.03 -15.02 10.69
C LEU A 319 5.56 -14.64 12.07
N SER A 320 5.14 -13.47 12.56
CA SER A 320 5.36 -13.12 13.97
C SER A 320 4.63 -14.10 14.91
N LEU A 321 5.15 -14.27 16.13
CA LEU A 321 4.55 -15.14 17.14
C LEU A 321 3.10 -14.76 17.46
N ASP A 322 2.76 -13.46 17.43
CA ASP A 322 1.38 -12.99 17.60
C ASP A 322 0.48 -13.43 16.44
N SER A 323 0.99 -13.42 15.20
CA SER A 323 0.25 -13.90 14.02
C SER A 323 0.05 -15.41 14.06
N GLN A 324 1.07 -16.17 14.48
CA GLN A 324 0.97 -17.62 14.66
C GLN A 324 -0.07 -17.98 15.73
N ARG A 325 -0.03 -17.29 16.88
CA ARG A 325 -1.01 -17.46 17.95
C ARG A 325 -2.43 -17.08 17.50
N TYR A 326 -2.57 -16.01 16.73
CA TYR A 326 -3.86 -15.62 16.16
C TYR A 326 -4.41 -16.73 15.27
N ALA A 327 -3.60 -17.28 14.35
CA ALA A 327 -4.02 -18.37 13.48
C ALA A 327 -4.51 -19.60 14.28
N ILE A 328 -3.75 -20.02 15.30
CA ILE A 328 -4.13 -21.16 16.15
C ILE A 328 -5.44 -20.92 16.90
N ARG A 329 -5.64 -19.71 17.45
CA ARG A 329 -6.90 -19.36 18.13
C ARG A 329 -8.08 -19.32 17.17
N THR A 330 -7.89 -18.79 15.97
CA THR A 330 -8.91 -18.77 14.92
C THR A 330 -9.30 -20.20 14.52
N LEU A 331 -8.32 -21.09 14.33
CA LEU A 331 -8.56 -22.49 13.98
C LEU A 331 -9.27 -23.23 15.13
N ARG A 332 -8.80 -23.05 16.37
CA ARG A 332 -9.46 -23.62 17.56
C ARG A 332 -10.93 -23.22 17.64
N ALA A 333 -11.23 -21.92 17.49
CA ALA A 333 -12.61 -21.41 17.52
C ALA A 333 -13.47 -21.91 16.35
N ALA A 334 -12.89 -22.08 15.16
CA ALA A 334 -13.58 -22.64 14.01
C ALA A 334 -13.95 -24.11 14.24
N PHE A 335 -13.00 -24.91 14.73
CA PHE A 335 -13.23 -26.32 15.03
C PHE A 335 -14.17 -26.52 16.22
N ASP A 336 -14.12 -25.66 17.24
CA ASP A 336 -15.12 -25.66 18.32
C ASP A 336 -16.53 -25.49 17.78
N TRP A 337 -16.71 -24.60 16.80
CA TRP A 337 -18.01 -24.43 16.16
C TRP A 337 -18.40 -25.65 15.31
N LEU A 338 -17.47 -26.20 14.52
CA LEU A 338 -17.72 -27.39 13.70
C LEU A 338 -18.13 -28.60 14.56
N VAL A 339 -17.62 -28.74 15.77
CA VAL A 339 -18.08 -29.74 16.74
C VAL A 339 -19.48 -29.40 17.26
N LYS A 340 -19.74 -28.14 17.64
CA LYS A 340 -21.07 -27.72 18.13
C LYS A 340 -22.20 -27.93 17.12
N VAL A 341 -21.91 -27.76 15.83
CA VAL A 341 -22.87 -28.04 14.75
C VAL A 341 -22.84 -29.49 14.27
N ARG A 342 -22.13 -30.37 14.99
CA ARG A 342 -22.03 -31.81 14.72
C ARG A 342 -21.52 -32.12 13.31
N TYR A 343 -20.64 -31.27 12.79
CA TYR A 343 -19.88 -31.58 11.60
C TYR A 343 -18.68 -32.48 11.95
N LEU A 344 -17.95 -32.12 13.01
CA LEU A 344 -16.86 -32.94 13.58
C LEU A 344 -17.30 -33.60 14.88
N ALA A 345 -16.72 -34.77 15.18
CA ALA A 345 -16.94 -35.49 16.44
C ALA A 345 -16.18 -34.83 17.62
N GLY A 346 -14.98 -34.32 17.38
CA GLY A 346 -14.15 -33.66 18.39
C GLY A 346 -13.26 -32.55 17.81
N ASN A 347 -12.69 -31.72 18.69
CA ASN A 347 -11.80 -30.63 18.29
C ASN A 347 -10.32 -31.02 18.53
N PRO A 348 -9.52 -31.27 17.47
CA PRO A 348 -8.10 -31.63 17.60
C PRO A 348 -7.21 -30.46 18.07
N TRP A 349 -7.70 -29.21 18.04
CA TRP A 349 -6.94 -28.03 18.49
C TRP A 349 -6.97 -27.80 20.00
N VAL A 350 -7.75 -28.57 20.75
CA VAL A 350 -7.88 -28.40 22.21
C VAL A 350 -6.58 -28.73 22.93
N ALA A 351 -5.85 -29.75 22.47
CA ALA A 351 -4.58 -30.18 23.06
C ALA A 351 -3.36 -29.37 22.55
N VAL A 352 -3.53 -28.55 21.52
CA VAL A 352 -2.43 -27.78 20.92
C VAL A 352 -2.13 -26.55 21.75
N ALA A 353 -0.95 -26.50 22.34
CA ALA A 353 -0.51 -25.36 23.13
C ALA A 353 -0.24 -24.13 22.24
N ASP A 354 -0.73 -22.95 22.66
CA ASP A 354 -0.43 -21.66 22.03
C ASP A 354 1.10 -21.44 21.98
N PRO A 355 1.65 -20.86 20.90
CA PRO A 355 3.05 -20.45 20.86
C PRO A 355 3.34 -19.54 22.05
N LYS A 356 4.39 -19.85 22.79
CA LYS A 356 4.84 -19.06 23.93
C LYS A 356 5.83 -18.01 23.41
N PRO A 357 5.43 -16.74 23.23
CA PRO A 357 6.41 -15.71 23.01
C PRO A 357 7.27 -15.62 24.25
N VAL A 358 8.59 -15.48 24.03
CA VAL A 358 9.44 -14.90 25.07
C VAL A 358 8.79 -13.56 25.41
N LYS A 359 8.21 -13.47 26.61
CA LYS A 359 7.68 -12.22 27.15
C LYS A 359 8.87 -11.29 27.36
N ARG A 360 9.37 -10.68 26.28
CA ARG A 360 10.24 -9.52 26.43
C ARG A 360 9.43 -8.52 27.24
N ALA A 361 9.96 -8.15 28.40
CA ALA A 361 9.31 -7.24 29.34
C ALA A 361 8.71 -6.05 28.57
N THR A 362 7.56 -5.59 29.03
CA THR A 362 6.62 -4.55 28.57
C THR A 362 7.21 -3.29 27.87
N LYS A 363 8.53 -3.12 27.84
CA LYS A 363 9.29 -2.05 27.15
C LYS A 363 8.81 -1.73 25.73
N LEU A 364 8.39 -2.71 24.92
CA LEU A 364 8.11 -2.45 23.49
C LEU A 364 6.74 -1.82 23.20
N GLN A 365 5.75 -1.99 24.08
CA GLN A 365 4.41 -1.38 23.90
C GLN A 365 4.36 0.07 24.42
N VAL A 366 5.15 0.39 25.45
CA VAL A 366 5.30 1.74 26.00
C VAL A 366 5.93 2.72 25.00
N GLN A 367 6.82 2.22 24.13
CA GLN A 367 7.50 3.03 23.10
C GLN A 367 6.57 3.55 21.99
N ARG A 368 5.31 3.13 21.95
CA ARG A 368 4.34 3.65 20.96
C ARG A 368 3.73 4.99 21.36
N ALA A 369 3.72 5.33 22.64
CA ALA A 369 3.22 6.63 23.12
C ALA A 369 4.28 7.71 22.87
N LEU A 370 3.86 8.88 22.38
CA LEU A 370 4.76 10.02 22.24
C LEU A 370 5.13 10.57 23.62
N PRO A 371 6.41 10.94 23.86
CA PRO A 371 6.80 11.74 25.01
C PRO A 371 5.97 13.03 25.08
N ILE A 372 5.73 13.53 26.29
CA ILE A 372 4.84 14.68 26.50
C ILE A 372 5.36 15.94 25.79
N ASP A 373 6.68 16.16 25.81
CA ASP A 373 7.35 17.24 25.12
C ASP A 373 7.19 17.16 23.59
N VAL A 374 7.32 15.95 23.02
CA VAL A 374 7.09 15.70 21.59
C VAL A 374 5.62 15.90 21.25
N TRP A 375 4.70 15.41 22.08
CA TRP A 375 3.27 15.57 21.87
C TRP A 375 2.85 17.04 21.90
N THR A 376 3.33 17.80 22.89
CA THR A 376 3.09 19.25 22.99
C THR A 376 3.59 20.00 21.77
N ARG A 377 4.81 19.68 21.29
CA ARG A 377 5.34 20.28 20.05
C ARG A 377 4.50 19.92 18.82
N VAL A 378 4.09 18.66 18.67
CA VAL A 378 3.22 18.22 17.57
C VAL A 378 1.87 18.95 17.60
N ARG A 379 1.27 19.13 18.79
CA ARG A 379 0.02 19.90 18.95
C ARG A 379 0.21 21.36 18.54
N ALA A 380 1.26 22.01 19.03
CA ALA A 380 1.55 23.41 18.72
C ALA A 380 1.79 23.63 17.21
N GLU A 381 2.62 22.80 16.60
CA GLU A 381 2.91 22.91 15.16
C GLU A 381 1.67 22.62 14.31
N LEU A 382 0.83 21.66 14.69
CA LEU A 382 -0.43 21.41 13.98
C LEU A 382 -1.41 22.60 14.09
N ALA A 383 -1.42 23.31 15.21
CA ALA A 383 -2.23 24.51 15.40
C ALA A 383 -1.73 25.66 14.50
N ASP A 384 -0.43 25.97 14.57
CA ASP A 384 0.19 27.01 13.74
C ASP A 384 -0.05 26.78 12.23
N ARG A 385 0.12 25.54 11.77
CA ARG A 385 -0.12 25.21 10.34
C ARG A 385 -1.59 25.21 9.95
N ALA A 386 -2.50 24.97 10.89
CA ALA A 386 -3.92 25.07 10.63
C ALA A 386 -4.35 26.54 10.43
N GLU A 387 -3.70 27.50 11.07
CA GLU A 387 -3.96 28.93 10.89
C GLU A 387 -3.54 29.46 9.51
N GLY A 388 -2.59 28.79 8.85
CA GLY A 388 -2.05 29.22 7.55
C GLY A 388 -3.10 29.37 6.44
N PHE A 389 -3.17 30.55 5.82
CA PHE A 389 -3.99 30.82 4.65
C PHE A 389 -3.29 30.31 3.38
N GLY A 390 -3.70 29.16 2.88
CA GLY A 390 -3.19 28.61 1.63
C GLY A 390 -3.94 27.36 1.18
N PRO A 391 -3.68 26.86 -0.04
CA PRO A 391 -4.36 25.68 -0.59
C PRO A 391 -4.12 24.39 0.21
N GLN A 392 -3.16 24.40 1.14
CA GLN A 392 -2.88 23.29 2.06
C GLN A 392 -3.53 23.44 3.44
N GLY A 393 -4.14 24.59 3.76
CA GLY A 393 -4.78 24.84 5.05
C GLY A 393 -5.77 23.73 5.44
N PRO A 394 -6.75 23.39 4.57
CA PRO A 394 -7.72 22.33 4.87
C PRO A 394 -7.11 20.96 5.17
N ASP A 395 -6.01 20.61 4.49
CA ASP A 395 -5.26 19.37 4.75
C ASP A 395 -4.68 19.34 6.18
N TRP A 396 -4.25 20.49 6.70
CA TRP A 396 -3.72 20.63 8.07
C TRP A 396 -4.83 20.63 9.12
N ARG A 397 -5.94 21.34 8.89
CA ARG A 397 -7.05 21.39 9.86
C ARG A 397 -7.68 20.01 10.08
N VAL A 398 -7.92 19.26 9.01
CA VAL A 398 -8.44 17.89 9.12
C VAL A 398 -7.45 16.95 9.82
N ALA A 399 -6.15 17.13 9.58
CA ALA A 399 -5.12 16.35 10.25
C ALA A 399 -5.08 16.68 11.75
N ARG A 400 -5.13 17.97 12.12
CA ARG A 400 -5.22 18.45 13.50
C ARG A 400 -6.45 17.85 14.20
N ALA A 401 -7.64 17.95 13.62
CA ALA A 401 -8.86 17.38 14.17
C ALA A 401 -8.75 15.86 14.42
N LEU A 402 -8.25 15.10 13.42
CA LEU A 402 -8.05 13.65 13.57
C LEU A 402 -7.03 13.31 14.66
N VAL A 403 -5.92 14.04 14.71
CA VAL A 403 -4.84 13.82 15.69
C VAL A 403 -5.31 14.14 17.10
N LEU A 404 -6.05 15.22 17.31
CA LEU A 404 -6.60 15.59 18.63
C LEU A 404 -7.71 14.62 19.08
N LEU A 405 -8.63 14.21 18.20
CA LEU A 405 -9.62 13.17 18.53
C LEU A 405 -8.95 11.88 19.04
N MET A 406 -7.82 11.48 18.45
CA MET A 406 -7.10 10.28 18.90
C MET A 406 -6.18 10.54 20.10
N GLY A 407 -5.55 11.71 20.18
CA GLY A 407 -4.48 12.04 21.12
C GLY A 407 -4.93 12.72 22.42
N ASP A 408 -6.03 13.47 22.37
CA ASP A 408 -6.62 14.18 23.51
C ASP A 408 -7.87 13.48 24.05
N ALA A 409 -8.58 12.70 23.22
CA ALA A 409 -9.78 11.95 23.64
C ALA A 409 -9.63 10.42 23.53
N GLY A 410 -8.48 9.94 23.05
CA GLY A 410 -8.17 8.51 23.04
C GLY A 410 -9.00 7.68 22.06
N LEU A 411 -9.63 8.27 21.04
CA LEU A 411 -10.43 7.52 20.05
C LEU A 411 -9.57 6.55 19.24
N ARG A 412 -10.17 5.43 18.82
CA ARG A 412 -9.61 4.64 17.70
C ARG A 412 -9.83 5.41 16.40
N ILE A 413 -8.97 5.20 15.40
CA ILE A 413 -9.16 5.85 14.09
C ILE A 413 -10.50 5.48 13.47
N GLU A 414 -10.96 4.24 13.66
CA GLU A 414 -12.29 3.81 13.22
C GLU A 414 -13.40 4.62 13.90
N GLU A 415 -13.28 4.87 15.21
CA GLU A 415 -14.25 5.66 15.98
C GLU A 415 -14.21 7.14 15.55
N ALA A 416 -13.02 7.70 15.34
CA ALA A 416 -12.84 9.10 14.92
C ALA A 416 -13.48 9.39 13.55
N VAL A 417 -13.39 8.47 12.59
CA VAL A 417 -13.96 8.68 11.24
C VAL A 417 -15.45 8.37 11.12
N THR A 418 -16.03 7.70 12.13
CA THR A 418 -17.47 7.42 12.21
C THR A 418 -18.18 8.27 13.25
N ALA A 419 -17.46 9.12 13.99
CA ALA A 419 -18.07 10.02 14.95
C ALA A 419 -18.95 11.05 14.23
N GLU A 420 -20.14 11.26 14.77
CA GLU A 420 -21.17 12.12 14.18
C GLU A 420 -21.42 13.36 15.02
N ARG A 421 -21.86 14.44 14.37
CA ARG A 421 -22.16 15.71 15.02
C ARG A 421 -23.22 15.59 16.11
N GLY A 422 -24.25 14.77 15.88
CA GLY A 422 -25.31 14.52 16.87
C GLY A 422 -24.82 13.78 18.13
N GLY A 423 -23.62 13.19 18.07
CA GLY A 423 -22.94 12.61 19.23
C GLY A 423 -22.19 13.65 20.08
N LEU A 424 -21.88 14.82 19.54
CA LEU A 424 -21.16 15.89 20.24
C LEU A 424 -22.14 16.81 20.97
N GLN A 425 -22.01 16.93 22.29
CA GLN A 425 -22.92 17.67 23.15
C GLN A 425 -22.15 18.51 24.16
N TRP A 426 -22.63 19.73 24.42
CA TRP A 426 -22.13 20.57 25.51
C TRP A 426 -22.82 20.17 26.80
N TRP A 427 -22.06 19.80 27.83
CA TRP A 427 -22.58 19.52 29.15
C TRP A 427 -22.27 20.71 30.07
N PRO A 428 -23.28 21.34 30.68
CA PRO A 428 -23.07 22.49 31.55
C PRO A 428 -22.28 22.10 32.81
N ALA A 429 -21.70 23.09 33.48
CA ALA A 429 -21.03 22.88 34.76
C ALA A 429 -22.03 22.39 35.81
N GLU A 430 -21.60 21.43 36.63
CA GLU A 430 -22.40 20.84 37.71
C GLU A 430 -21.50 20.70 38.94
N ASP A 431 -21.87 21.39 40.03
CA ASP A 431 -21.08 21.48 41.27
C ASP A 431 -19.60 21.87 41.01
N GLU A 432 -18.66 20.99 41.37
CA GLU A 432 -17.21 21.18 41.16
C GLU A 432 -16.74 20.76 39.75
N ILE A 433 -17.63 20.26 38.90
CA ILE A 433 -17.31 19.77 37.56
C ILE A 433 -17.50 20.91 36.55
N PRO A 434 -16.43 21.34 35.86
CA PRO A 434 -16.53 22.39 34.85
C PRO A 434 -17.33 21.92 33.64
N ALA A 435 -17.95 22.87 32.94
CA ALA A 435 -18.64 22.60 31.69
C ALA A 435 -17.67 21.99 30.66
N THR A 436 -18.13 20.99 29.92
CA THR A 436 -17.26 20.23 29.04
C THR A 436 -18.00 19.69 27.82
N TRP A 437 -17.27 19.54 26.72
CA TRP A 437 -17.78 18.86 25.54
C TRP A 437 -17.71 17.36 25.71
N MET A 438 -18.82 16.69 25.45
CA MET A 438 -18.95 15.24 25.55
C MET A 438 -19.30 14.64 24.19
N LEU A 439 -18.54 13.61 23.78
CA LEU A 439 -18.75 12.91 22.53
C LEU A 439 -19.22 11.48 22.79
N ARG A 440 -20.46 11.19 22.40
CA ARG A 440 -21.03 9.83 22.37
C ARG A 440 -20.50 9.04 21.18
N LEU A 441 -20.02 7.83 21.43
CA LEU A 441 -19.39 6.95 20.46
C LEU A 441 -19.88 5.51 20.61
N VAL A 442 -19.98 4.79 19.49
CA VAL A 442 -20.21 3.34 19.48
C VAL A 442 -18.89 2.64 19.16
N GLY A 443 -18.32 1.98 20.16
CA GLY A 443 -17.05 1.27 20.08
C GLY A 443 -17.17 -0.20 19.64
N LYS A 444 -16.04 -0.91 19.72
CA LYS A 444 -15.96 -2.34 19.36
C LYS A 444 -16.98 -3.18 20.16
N GLY A 445 -17.74 -4.01 19.45
CA GLY A 445 -18.78 -4.86 20.05
C GLY A 445 -20.11 -4.16 20.24
N ASN A 446 -20.36 -3.06 19.50
CA ASN A 446 -21.57 -2.25 19.57
C ASN A 446 -21.83 -1.70 20.99
N LYS A 447 -20.75 -1.31 21.67
CA LYS A 447 -20.79 -0.77 23.03
C LYS A 447 -20.68 0.74 22.98
N GLU A 448 -21.69 1.40 23.51
CA GLU A 448 -21.70 2.85 23.63
C GLU A 448 -20.77 3.31 24.76
N ARG A 449 -20.12 4.46 24.56
CA ARG A 449 -19.33 5.16 25.56
C ARG A 449 -19.32 6.66 25.25
N ILE A 450 -19.13 7.47 26.28
CA ILE A 450 -19.01 8.92 26.15
C ILE A 450 -17.60 9.31 26.56
N VAL A 451 -16.98 10.23 25.83
CA VAL A 451 -15.64 10.74 26.13
C VAL A 451 -15.64 12.26 26.15
N PRO A 452 -14.92 12.88 27.10
CA PRO A 452 -14.76 14.33 27.10
C PRO A 452 -13.82 14.76 25.97
N LEU A 453 -14.09 15.93 25.38
CA LEU A 453 -13.24 16.59 24.39
C LEU A 453 -12.70 17.90 24.97
N THR A 454 -11.48 18.25 24.58
CA THR A 454 -10.89 19.56 24.87
C THR A 454 -11.48 20.63 23.95
N GLU A 455 -11.48 21.89 24.38
CA GLU A 455 -11.92 23.02 23.53
C GLU A 455 -11.09 23.06 22.24
N ASP A 456 -9.76 22.85 22.32
CA ASP A 456 -8.87 22.75 21.15
C ASP A 456 -9.33 21.70 20.12
N THR A 457 -9.89 20.57 20.59
CA THR A 457 -10.40 19.53 19.69
C THR A 457 -11.66 20.00 18.99
N VAL A 458 -12.55 20.70 19.70
CA VAL A 458 -13.78 21.24 19.13
C VAL A 458 -13.49 22.39 18.18
N GLU A 459 -12.55 23.28 18.49
CA GLU A 459 -12.09 24.32 17.57
C GLU A 459 -11.51 23.74 16.28
N ALA A 460 -10.65 22.72 16.38
CA ALA A 460 -10.14 22.03 15.19
C ALA A 460 -11.28 21.40 14.34
N LEU A 461 -12.36 20.95 14.98
CA LEU A 461 -13.55 20.47 14.28
C LEU A 461 -14.35 21.61 13.64
N ARG A 462 -14.51 22.75 14.32
CA ARG A 462 -15.17 23.95 13.77
C ARG A 462 -14.48 24.40 12.50
N GLU A 463 -13.16 24.55 12.55
CA GLU A 463 -12.38 24.98 11.38
C GLU A 463 -12.49 23.98 10.22
N HIS A 464 -12.44 22.66 10.50
CA HIS A 464 -12.63 21.63 9.48
C HIS A 464 -14.06 21.62 8.89
N TRP A 465 -15.07 21.99 9.68
CA TRP A 465 -16.44 22.14 9.19
C TRP A 465 -16.58 23.36 8.27
N GLN A 466 -15.94 24.47 8.62
CA GLN A 466 -15.90 25.67 7.78
C GLN A 466 -15.23 25.39 6.43
N ASP A 467 -14.15 24.59 6.39
CA ASP A 467 -13.53 24.14 5.14
C ASP A 467 -14.50 23.38 4.23
N ARG A 468 -15.54 22.76 4.79
CA ARG A 468 -16.61 22.06 4.06
C ARG A 468 -17.83 22.94 3.77
N GLY A 469 -17.78 24.23 4.11
CA GLY A 469 -18.91 25.15 3.98
C GLY A 469 -20.06 24.86 4.96
N LEU A 470 -19.75 24.25 6.10
CA LEU A 470 -20.72 23.91 7.14
C LEU A 470 -20.37 24.65 8.44
N ASP A 471 -21.38 24.90 9.26
CA ASP A 471 -21.21 25.44 10.61
C ASP A 471 -21.51 24.34 11.64
N LEU A 472 -20.52 24.05 12.50
CA LEU A 472 -20.61 23.03 13.54
C LEU A 472 -21.66 23.40 14.60
N ASP A 473 -21.86 24.69 14.85
CA ASP A 473 -22.71 25.19 15.93
C ASP A 473 -24.07 25.67 15.44
N ALA A 474 -24.35 25.52 14.13
CA ALA A 474 -25.63 25.91 13.55
C ALA A 474 -26.82 25.20 14.23
N PRO A 475 -27.93 25.92 14.45
CA PRO A 475 -29.18 25.32 14.92
C PRO A 475 -29.62 24.19 13.99
N GLY A 476 -29.73 22.96 14.51
CA GLY A 476 -30.08 21.78 13.72
C GLY A 476 -28.92 20.90 13.28
N ALA A 477 -27.65 21.36 13.36
CA ALA A 477 -26.48 20.55 12.99
C ALA A 477 -26.38 19.22 13.76
N ALA A 478 -26.89 19.21 15.01
CA ALA A 478 -26.97 18.01 15.83
C ALA A 478 -27.97 16.95 15.30
N ALA A 479 -28.96 17.36 14.49
CA ALA A 479 -29.95 16.46 13.90
C ALA A 479 -29.49 15.83 12.57
N ASP A 480 -28.50 16.42 11.90
CA ASP A 480 -28.14 16.07 10.51
C ASP A 480 -27.37 14.75 10.36
N GLY A 481 -27.04 14.05 11.46
CA GLY A 481 -26.29 12.76 11.43
C GLY A 481 -24.93 12.84 10.70
N LEU A 482 -24.40 14.06 10.52
CA LEU A 482 -23.23 14.29 9.69
C LEU A 482 -21.95 13.84 10.40
N PRO A 483 -20.98 13.28 9.67
CA PRO A 483 -19.68 12.93 10.24
C PRO A 483 -18.93 14.19 10.69
N LEU A 484 -18.29 14.10 11.85
CA LEU A 484 -17.41 15.15 12.38
C LEU A 484 -16.22 15.43 11.45
N VAL A 485 -15.69 14.38 10.82
CA VAL A 485 -14.56 14.47 9.87
C VAL A 485 -14.89 13.77 8.55
N ALA A 486 -14.79 14.52 7.46
CA ALA A 486 -15.08 14.09 6.10
C ALA A 486 -14.18 14.83 5.11
N PRO A 487 -13.91 14.28 3.91
CA PRO A 487 -13.06 14.94 2.94
C PRO A 487 -13.71 16.20 2.36
N THR A 488 -12.92 17.26 2.25
CA THR A 488 -13.27 18.50 1.56
C THR A 488 -13.48 18.28 0.06
N VAL A 489 -12.73 17.34 -0.52
CA VAL A 489 -12.86 16.94 -1.93
C VAL A 489 -13.05 15.43 -2.02
N VAL A 490 -14.13 15.00 -2.68
CA VAL A 490 -14.39 13.58 -2.91
C VAL A 490 -13.27 12.99 -3.78
N PRO A 491 -12.59 11.91 -3.33
CA PRO A 491 -11.55 11.29 -4.13
C PRO A 491 -12.12 10.80 -5.48
N PRO A 492 -11.46 11.08 -6.63
CA PRO A 492 -11.92 10.71 -7.97
C PRO A 492 -11.68 9.22 -8.28
N THR A 493 -11.90 8.36 -7.29
CA THR A 493 -11.77 6.90 -7.38
C THR A 493 -13.16 6.29 -7.49
N PRO A 494 -13.35 5.15 -8.16
CA PRO A 494 -14.67 4.49 -8.25
C PRO A 494 -15.32 4.27 -6.87
N ALA A 495 -14.57 3.73 -5.91
CA ALA A 495 -15.04 3.56 -4.52
C ALA A 495 -15.38 4.88 -3.81
N GLY A 496 -14.72 5.97 -4.18
CA GLY A 496 -15.07 7.31 -3.70
C GLY A 496 -16.39 7.78 -4.33
N ARG A 497 -16.53 7.68 -5.65
CA ARG A 497 -17.78 8.05 -6.34
C ARG A 497 -18.96 7.26 -5.80
N GLU A 498 -18.81 5.95 -5.58
CA GLU A 498 -19.83 5.09 -4.99
C GLU A 498 -20.17 5.50 -3.54
N LYS A 499 -19.16 5.65 -2.67
CA LYS A 499 -19.38 5.99 -1.25
C LYS A 499 -20.14 7.31 -1.06
N TYR A 500 -19.84 8.30 -1.90
CA TYR A 500 -20.42 9.64 -1.83
C TYR A 500 -21.59 9.85 -2.82
N GLY A 501 -21.98 8.81 -3.56
CA GLY A 501 -23.06 8.86 -4.54
C GLY A 501 -22.85 9.95 -5.59
N VAL A 502 -21.66 10.00 -6.20
CA VAL A 502 -21.31 10.98 -7.23
C VAL A 502 -21.97 10.59 -8.55
N THR A 503 -22.88 11.42 -9.05
CA THR A 503 -23.56 11.23 -10.33
C THR A 503 -22.60 11.39 -11.52
N ASP A 504 -23.04 11.03 -12.71
CA ASP A 504 -22.28 11.25 -13.96
C ASP A 504 -22.02 12.73 -14.23
N THR A 505 -22.92 13.61 -13.76
CA THR A 505 -22.77 15.08 -13.79
C THR A 505 -21.81 15.62 -12.73
N GLY A 506 -21.27 14.76 -11.85
CA GLY A 506 -20.33 15.13 -10.80
C GLY A 506 -20.97 15.61 -9.49
N GLN A 507 -22.30 15.57 -9.39
CA GLN A 507 -23.03 15.97 -8.19
C GLN A 507 -22.87 14.93 -7.08
N VAL A 508 -22.54 15.38 -5.87
CA VAL A 508 -22.45 14.54 -4.67
C VAL A 508 -23.84 14.41 -4.05
N THR A 509 -24.34 13.17 -3.88
CA THR A 509 -25.69 12.93 -3.31
C THR A 509 -25.67 12.45 -1.86
N ARG A 510 -24.49 12.06 -1.34
CA ARG A 510 -24.33 11.58 0.04
C ARG A 510 -23.07 12.18 0.68
N ILE A 511 -23.25 12.72 1.89
CA ILE A 511 -22.13 13.09 2.76
C ILE A 511 -21.73 11.86 3.58
N ALA A 512 -20.45 11.51 3.57
CA ALA A 512 -19.93 10.38 4.33
C ALA A 512 -18.55 10.72 4.92
N GLY A 513 -18.20 10.10 6.06
CA GLY A 513 -16.91 10.32 6.69
C GLY A 513 -15.74 9.69 5.91
N TYR A 514 -14.52 9.92 6.36
CA TYR A 514 -13.35 9.22 5.82
C TYR A 514 -13.47 7.69 5.97
N THR A 515 -12.74 6.94 5.12
CA THR A 515 -12.42 5.55 5.48
C THR A 515 -11.23 5.54 6.44
N PRO A 516 -11.08 4.52 7.31
CA PRO A 516 -9.92 4.44 8.21
C PRO A 516 -8.58 4.48 7.46
N ARG A 517 -8.52 3.88 6.27
CA ARG A 517 -7.35 3.93 5.39
C ARG A 517 -7.09 5.34 4.84
N ALA A 518 -8.13 6.08 4.48
CA ALA A 518 -7.98 7.45 4.00
C ALA A 518 -7.52 8.39 5.12
N ALA A 519 -8.17 8.34 6.29
CA ALA A 519 -7.75 9.12 7.46
C ALA A 519 -6.31 8.79 7.90
N ARG A 520 -5.90 7.51 7.86
CA ARG A 520 -4.51 7.14 8.13
C ARG A 520 -3.53 7.81 7.17
N ARG A 521 -3.88 7.92 5.88
CA ARG A 521 -3.03 8.61 4.89
C ARG A 521 -2.95 10.12 5.15
N VAL A 522 -4.06 10.75 5.57
CA VAL A 522 -4.08 12.17 5.96
C VAL A 522 -3.10 12.39 7.11
N VAL A 523 -3.25 11.63 8.19
CA VAL A 523 -2.41 11.72 9.39
C VAL A 523 -0.93 11.44 9.08
N THR A 524 -0.62 10.34 8.38
CA THR A 524 0.77 10.00 8.04
C THR A 524 1.41 11.03 7.10
N ARG A 525 0.65 11.62 6.17
CA ARG A 525 1.16 12.69 5.31
C ARG A 525 1.46 13.96 6.11
N ALA A 526 0.55 14.36 7.00
CA ALA A 526 0.75 15.50 7.88
C ALA A 526 2.00 15.30 8.76
N LEU A 527 2.15 14.14 9.39
CA LEU A 527 3.36 13.79 10.16
C LEU A 527 4.64 13.82 9.32
N GLY A 528 4.61 13.31 8.09
CA GLY A 528 5.75 13.37 7.17
C GLY A 528 6.19 14.81 6.88
N ARG A 529 5.22 15.70 6.62
CA ARG A 529 5.49 17.13 6.42
C ARG A 529 5.97 17.82 7.70
N LEU A 530 5.40 17.50 8.86
CA LEU A 530 5.83 18.06 10.15
C LEU A 530 7.29 17.73 10.47
N LEU A 531 7.76 16.54 10.10
CA LEU A 531 9.15 16.12 10.33
C LEU A 531 10.16 16.98 9.56
N GLU A 532 9.80 17.46 8.37
CA GLU A 532 10.65 18.38 7.58
C GLU A 532 10.75 19.76 8.24
N GLN A 533 9.77 20.12 9.06
CA GLN A 533 9.60 21.45 9.66
C GLN A 533 10.04 21.53 11.12
N LEU A 534 10.37 20.40 11.73
CA LEU A 534 10.90 20.32 13.10
C LEU A 534 12.38 19.86 13.07
N PRO A 535 13.31 20.70 12.55
CA PRO A 535 14.72 20.35 12.45
C PRO A 535 15.38 20.15 13.83
N ASP A 536 14.87 20.82 14.86
CA ASP A 536 15.45 20.85 16.21
C ASP A 536 14.95 19.71 17.13
N LEU A 537 14.22 18.73 16.59
CA LEU A 537 13.91 17.51 17.34
C LEU A 537 15.17 16.67 17.50
N GLU A 538 15.40 16.17 18.71
CA GLU A 538 16.40 15.14 18.94
C GLU A 538 16.16 13.94 18.01
N GLU A 539 17.25 13.33 17.54
CA GLU A 539 17.19 12.21 16.60
C GLU A 539 16.33 11.04 17.10
N SER A 540 16.30 10.81 18.42
CA SER A 540 15.44 9.83 19.07
C SER A 540 13.95 10.14 18.89
N ALA A 541 13.54 11.39 19.15
CA ALA A 541 12.18 11.89 18.98
C ALA A 541 11.77 11.93 17.51
N ARG A 542 12.68 12.33 16.61
CA ARG A 542 12.45 12.32 15.16
C ARG A 542 12.13 10.91 14.66
N ARG A 543 12.93 9.91 15.04
CA ARG A 543 12.67 8.49 14.66
C ARG A 543 11.33 8.00 15.20
N GLN A 544 10.98 8.37 16.43
CA GLN A 544 9.72 7.98 17.03
C GLN A 544 8.52 8.59 16.29
N LEU A 545 8.59 9.89 15.97
CA LEU A 545 7.56 10.59 15.21
C LEU A 545 7.43 10.04 13.78
N ALA A 546 8.55 9.71 13.12
CA ALA A 546 8.54 9.04 11.80
C ALA A 546 7.89 7.65 11.82
N GLY A 547 8.03 6.92 12.93
CA GLY A 547 7.39 5.62 13.15
C GLY A 547 5.94 5.70 13.67
N THR A 548 5.41 6.91 13.89
CA THR A 548 4.10 7.11 14.53
C THR A 548 2.97 6.73 13.58
N SER A 549 2.10 5.84 14.05
CA SER A 549 0.85 5.48 13.38
C SER A 549 -0.33 6.15 14.09
N PRO A 550 -1.52 6.26 13.49
CA PRO A 550 -2.69 6.82 14.17
C PRO A 550 -3.00 6.21 15.55
N HIS A 551 -2.68 4.92 15.74
CA HIS A 551 -2.89 4.25 17.03
C HIS A 551 -1.91 4.69 18.13
N ALA A 552 -0.77 5.27 17.76
CA ALA A 552 0.21 5.83 18.70
C ALA A 552 -0.38 7.01 19.47
N PHE A 553 -1.19 7.88 18.84
CA PHE A 553 -1.86 9.00 19.53
C PHE A 553 -2.78 8.52 20.66
N ARG A 554 -3.53 7.45 20.42
CA ARG A 554 -4.34 6.82 21.47
C ARG A 554 -3.49 6.24 22.60
N HIS A 555 -2.31 5.69 22.30
CA HIS A 555 -1.36 5.27 23.34
C HIS A 555 -0.77 6.46 24.09
N THR A 556 -0.53 7.59 23.41
CA THR A 556 -0.15 8.86 24.03
C THR A 556 -1.21 9.27 25.03
N PHE A 557 -2.48 9.40 24.63
CA PHE A 557 -3.59 9.68 25.54
C PHE A 557 -3.56 8.76 26.76
N GLY A 558 -3.57 7.43 26.56
CA GLY A 558 -3.60 6.48 27.66
C GLY A 558 -2.43 6.58 28.63
N THR A 559 -1.23 6.86 28.12
CA THR A 559 -0.02 7.01 28.94
C THR A 559 -0.03 8.33 29.71
N GLN A 560 -0.40 9.43 29.05
CA GLN A 560 -0.44 10.75 29.67
C GLN A 560 -1.57 10.86 30.71
N SER A 561 -2.76 10.31 30.43
CA SER A 561 -3.86 10.29 31.39
C SER A 561 -3.52 9.46 32.64
N ALA A 562 -2.84 8.32 32.47
CA ALA A 562 -2.35 7.53 33.60
C ALA A 562 -1.29 8.31 34.41
N ALA A 563 -0.37 8.99 33.75
CA ALA A 563 0.64 9.84 34.39
C ALA A 563 0.04 11.06 35.11
N ALA A 564 -1.09 11.58 34.62
CA ALA A 564 -1.84 12.66 35.25
C ALA A 564 -2.73 12.18 36.43
N GLY A 565 -2.68 10.89 36.79
CA GLY A 565 -3.42 10.35 37.93
C GLY A 565 -4.88 9.98 37.66
N MET A 566 -5.30 9.85 36.38
CA MET A 566 -6.64 9.38 36.05
C MET A 566 -6.85 7.96 36.60
N ALA A 567 -7.94 7.75 37.35
CA ALA A 567 -8.32 6.43 37.86
C ALA A 567 -8.39 5.39 36.74
N ILE A 568 -7.86 4.18 36.97
CA ILE A 568 -7.68 3.17 35.92
C ILE A 568 -9.02 2.68 35.34
N GLU A 569 -10.07 2.67 36.16
CA GLU A 569 -11.44 2.32 35.78
C GLU A 569 -12.02 3.37 34.82
N VAL A 570 -11.81 4.66 35.13
CA VAL A 570 -12.22 5.78 34.27
C VAL A 570 -11.45 5.71 32.96
N LEU A 571 -10.13 5.53 33.02
CA LEU A 571 -9.30 5.40 31.83
C LEU A 571 -9.72 4.19 30.97
N GLN A 572 -10.11 3.07 31.57
CA GLN A 572 -10.64 1.91 30.86
C GLN A 572 -11.94 2.25 30.11
N GLN A 573 -12.85 3.00 30.73
CA GLN A 573 -14.12 3.43 30.13
C GLN A 573 -13.87 4.45 28.99
N VAL A 574 -13.04 5.46 29.24
CA VAL A 574 -12.64 6.50 28.27
C VAL A 574 -11.78 5.94 27.13
N LEU A 575 -11.14 4.79 27.29
CA LEU A 575 -10.55 4.05 26.18
C LEU A 575 -11.50 2.99 25.59
N GLY A 576 -12.53 2.55 26.28
CA GLY A 576 -13.40 1.46 25.83
C GLY A 576 -12.62 0.15 25.70
N HIS A 577 -11.86 -0.20 26.74
CA HIS A 577 -11.17 -1.48 26.86
C HIS A 577 -12.11 -2.52 27.49
N GLY A 578 -12.20 -3.71 26.89
CA GLY A 578 -13.01 -4.81 27.41
C GLY A 578 -12.40 -5.54 28.62
N SER A 579 -11.15 -5.25 28.99
CA SER A 579 -10.45 -5.84 30.13
C SER A 579 -9.50 -4.81 30.74
N LEU A 580 -9.49 -4.73 32.07
CA LEU A 580 -8.60 -3.87 32.86
C LEU A 580 -7.12 -4.19 32.59
N GLN A 581 -6.78 -5.45 32.29
CA GLN A 581 -5.41 -5.85 31.97
C GLN A 581 -4.82 -5.07 30.79
N THR A 582 -5.67 -4.69 29.82
CA THR A 582 -5.25 -3.87 28.67
C THR A 582 -4.96 -2.43 29.08
N THR A 583 -5.60 -1.93 30.13
CA THR A 583 -5.40 -0.56 30.65
C THR A 583 -4.19 -0.49 31.58
N THR A 584 -3.93 -1.54 32.37
CA THR A 584 -2.78 -1.62 33.31
C THR A 584 -1.43 -1.46 32.61
N ILE A 585 -1.35 -1.67 31.29
CA ILE A 585 -0.12 -1.45 30.52
C ILE A 585 0.38 0.00 30.64
N TYR A 586 -0.52 0.98 30.76
CA TYR A 586 -0.17 2.40 30.87
C TYR A 586 0.33 2.76 32.26
N VAL A 587 -0.27 2.19 33.31
CA VAL A 587 0.19 2.37 34.69
C VAL A 587 1.58 1.77 34.89
N ASN A 588 1.81 0.55 34.39
CA ASN A 588 3.13 -0.07 34.49
C ASN A 588 4.22 0.69 33.72
N ALA A 589 3.83 1.33 32.61
CA ALA A 589 4.73 2.18 31.82
C ALA A 589 5.20 3.40 32.61
N GLU A 590 4.26 4.06 33.28
CA GLU A 590 4.47 5.22 34.13
C GLU A 590 5.35 4.88 35.33
N GLN A 591 5.02 3.83 36.08
CA GLN A 591 5.82 3.35 37.22
C GLN A 591 7.26 2.99 36.80
N GLN A 592 7.43 2.37 35.63
CA GLN A 592 8.76 2.04 35.12
C GLN A 592 9.56 3.31 34.78
N ARG A 593 8.92 4.33 34.22
CA ARG A 593 9.55 5.63 33.93
C ARG A 593 9.92 6.36 35.21
N MET A 594 9.02 6.39 36.20
CA MET A 594 9.26 6.97 37.53
C MET A 594 10.51 6.35 38.18
N ARG A 595 10.61 5.01 38.19
CA ARG A 595 11.78 4.31 38.74
C ARG A 595 13.09 4.66 38.01
N GLN A 596 13.05 4.81 36.69
CA GLN A 596 14.24 5.17 35.90
C GLN A 596 14.73 6.59 36.18
N GLU A 597 13.82 7.56 36.25
CA GLU A 597 14.18 8.94 36.56
C GLU A 597 14.67 9.09 38.02
N SER A 598 14.04 8.39 38.97
CA SER A 598 14.52 8.32 40.36
C SER A 598 15.94 7.77 40.43
N ALA A 599 16.24 6.70 39.69
CA ALA A 599 17.59 6.12 39.65
C ALA A 599 18.63 7.11 39.08
N LYS A 600 18.29 7.87 38.02
CA LYS A 600 19.17 8.91 37.48
C LYS A 600 19.41 10.03 38.50
N TYR A 601 18.38 10.44 39.22
CA TYR A 601 18.50 11.46 40.27
C TYR A 601 19.41 10.98 41.41
N HIS A 602 19.21 9.77 41.93
CA HIS A 602 20.08 9.19 42.96
C HIS A 602 21.53 9.04 42.49
N ALA A 603 21.75 8.65 41.23
CA ALA A 603 23.10 8.60 40.66
C ALA A 603 23.78 9.98 40.59
N ARG A 604 23.02 11.06 40.30
CA ARG A 604 23.54 12.43 40.31
C ARG A 604 23.86 12.94 41.72
N LEU A 605 23.06 12.57 42.72
CA LEU A 605 23.35 12.87 44.13
C LEU A 605 24.63 12.17 44.59
N ALA A 606 24.75 10.86 44.35
CA ALA A 606 25.95 10.10 44.71
C ALA A 606 27.22 10.61 44.02
N ALA A 607 27.12 11.14 42.78
CA ALA A 607 28.25 11.74 42.07
C ALA A 607 28.63 13.15 42.60
N ARG A 608 27.75 13.82 43.35
CA ARG A 608 28.05 15.09 44.04
C ARG A 608 28.73 14.86 45.37
N ASP A 609 28.40 13.77 46.07
CA ASP A 609 29.02 13.42 47.37
C ASP A 609 30.46 12.86 47.22
N LEU A 610 30.93 12.65 45.99
CA LEU A 610 32.28 12.19 45.63
C LEU A 610 33.21 13.32 45.15
N LYS A 611 32.75 14.58 45.15
CA LYS A 611 33.55 15.78 44.92
C LYS A 611 33.62 16.61 46.19
#